data_AF-A3FPK6-F1
#
_entry.id   AF-A3FPK6-F1
#
_cell.length_a   1.000
_cell.length_b   1.000
_cell.length_c   1.000
_cell.angle_alpha   90.00
_cell.angle_beta   90.00
_cell.angle_gamma   90.00
#
_symmetry.space_group_name_H-M   'P 1'
#
loop_
_entity.id
_entity.type
_entity.pdbx_description
1 polymer ?
#
loop_
_entity_poly.entity_id
_entity_poly.type
_entity_poly.pdbx_seq_one_letter_code
_entity_poly.pdbx_strand_id
1 'polypeptide(L)'
;MTNRFVILFFAVLAKSENIGKTIVINETYSTIELYNQTISKCETEINELSACLTVVAKELDIGSQNAHSLINKTYMLSMIDGFKNATCFSSPACTEVKVLKYFHDAVFYIGNKVYREGFECMTLEFSSITTNAQKCYEKMVSNEEKSQFSLSFLMRGVADCAFSHLVCPPDEITALMSAAKKVVKLMEFFDKPDMLYEKIQTSISQISKEQLIQVVNNLAYLTF
;
A
#
# COMPACT_ATOMS: atom_id res chain seq x y z
N MET A 1 9.96 -1.89 -21.89
CA MET A 1 10.02 -0.72 -21.00
C MET A 1 9.19 -1.04 -19.77
N THR A 2 9.87 -1.34 -18.66
CA THR A 2 9.28 -1.98 -17.47
C THR A 2 8.26 -1.05 -16.79
N ASN A 3 7.19 -1.65 -16.29
CA ASN A 3 5.96 -1.08 -15.72
C ASN A 3 6.20 -0.20 -14.46
N ARG A 4 7.00 0.86 -14.56
CA ARG A 4 7.63 1.62 -13.46
C ARG A 4 6.69 2.21 -12.41
N PHE A 5 5.43 2.53 -12.70
CA PHE A 5 4.55 3.14 -11.69
C PHE A 5 3.87 2.10 -10.78
N VAL A 6 3.39 1.01 -11.39
CA VAL A 6 2.88 -0.16 -10.66
C VAL A 6 4.05 -0.90 -10.00
N ILE A 7 5.20 -1.00 -10.69
CA ILE A 7 6.48 -1.43 -10.10
C ILE A 7 6.97 -0.42 -9.07
N LEU A 8 6.64 0.87 -9.07
CA LEU A 8 7.00 1.75 -7.95
C LEU A 8 6.18 1.41 -6.72
N PHE A 9 4.89 1.08 -6.88
CA PHE A 9 4.07 0.56 -5.78
C PHE A 9 4.59 -0.80 -5.27
N PHE A 10 4.87 -1.75 -6.17
CA PHE A 10 5.43 -3.06 -5.82
C PHE A 10 6.88 -3.02 -5.38
N ALA A 11 7.71 -2.13 -5.91
CA ALA A 11 9.10 -1.94 -5.52
C ALA A 11 9.20 -1.07 -4.27
N VAL A 12 8.21 -0.27 -3.92
CA VAL A 12 8.12 0.29 -2.57
C VAL A 12 7.78 -0.83 -1.57
N LEU A 13 6.89 -1.75 -1.93
CA LEU A 13 6.60 -2.96 -1.15
C LEU A 13 7.74 -4.00 -1.16
N ALA A 14 8.61 -4.02 -2.18
CA ALA A 14 9.75 -4.94 -2.27
C ALA A 14 11.06 -4.30 -1.81
N LYS A 15 11.23 -2.97 -1.85
CA LYS A 15 12.42 -2.30 -1.32
C LYS A 15 12.44 -2.26 0.21
N SER A 16 11.33 -2.62 0.86
CA SER A 16 11.31 -3.01 2.27
C SER A 16 12.04 -4.35 2.54
N GLU A 17 12.37 -5.16 1.53
CA GLU A 17 13.22 -6.36 1.67
C GLU A 17 14.61 -6.04 2.22
N ASN A 18 15.10 -4.79 2.07
CA ASN A 18 16.43 -4.40 2.54
C ASN A 18 16.49 -3.89 4.00
N ILE A 19 15.39 -3.91 4.76
CA ILE A 19 15.41 -3.53 6.19
C ILE A 19 15.47 -4.78 7.10
N GLY A 20 15.53 -5.98 6.53
CA GLY A 20 15.77 -7.24 7.25
C GLY A 20 17.22 -7.45 7.67
N LYS A 21 17.78 -6.61 8.54
CA LYS A 21 19.03 -6.91 9.26
C LYS A 21 18.84 -6.72 10.77
N THR A 22 18.54 -7.85 11.42
CA THR A 22 18.94 -8.28 12.77
C THR A 22 18.80 -7.28 13.93
N ILE A 23 17.83 -7.48 14.83
CA ILE A 23 17.98 -7.09 16.26
C ILE A 23 17.37 -8.16 17.18
N VAL A 24 18.17 -8.47 18.21
CA VAL A 24 17.93 -9.36 19.36
C VAL A 24 17.07 -8.62 20.40
N ILE A 25 15.95 -9.21 20.82
CA ILE A 25 15.12 -8.65 21.90
C ILE A 25 15.65 -9.19 23.23
N ASN A 26 16.32 -8.31 23.97
CA ASN A 26 16.72 -8.52 25.36
C ASN A 26 15.85 -7.64 26.27
N GLU A 27 15.61 -8.12 27.49
CA GLU A 27 15.10 -7.41 28.69
C GLU A 27 13.58 -7.34 28.95
N THR A 28 13.12 -8.34 29.73
CA THR A 28 12.44 -8.26 31.05
C THR A 28 11.54 -7.05 31.42
N TYR A 29 10.23 -7.28 31.67
CA TYR A 29 9.57 -7.41 33.00
C TYR A 29 8.02 -7.27 32.96
N SER A 30 7.35 -8.20 33.66
CA SER A 30 6.04 -8.12 34.38
C SER A 30 4.66 -7.90 33.69
N THR A 31 4.37 -8.47 32.50
CA THR A 31 2.97 -8.62 31.99
C THR A 31 2.68 -9.96 31.28
N ILE A 32 3.33 -11.06 31.68
CA ILE A 32 3.34 -12.36 30.98
C ILE A 32 1.93 -12.96 30.74
N GLU A 33 0.96 -12.75 31.62
CA GLU A 33 -0.35 -13.41 31.48
C GLU A 33 -1.30 -12.71 30.50
N LEU A 34 -1.35 -11.37 30.50
CA LEU A 34 -2.12 -10.59 29.52
C LEU A 34 -1.45 -10.62 28.12
N TYR A 35 -0.12 -10.67 28.10
CA TYR A 35 0.68 -10.76 26.89
C TYR A 35 0.46 -12.08 26.15
N ASN A 36 0.44 -13.21 26.87
CA ASN A 36 0.20 -14.53 26.25
C ASN A 36 -1.21 -14.68 25.65
N GLN A 37 -2.26 -14.18 26.32
CA GLN A 37 -3.62 -14.22 25.78
C GLN A 37 -3.78 -13.32 24.55
N THR A 38 -3.15 -12.14 24.54
CA THR A 38 -3.23 -11.19 23.42
C THR A 38 -2.46 -11.70 22.20
N ILE A 39 -1.28 -12.31 22.40
CA ILE A 39 -0.53 -12.98 21.32
C ILE A 39 -1.34 -14.13 20.75
N SER A 40 -1.87 -15.02 21.59
CA SER A 40 -2.62 -16.19 21.12
C SER A 40 -3.85 -15.80 20.30
N LYS A 41 -4.58 -14.75 20.73
CA LYS A 41 -5.71 -14.22 19.96
C LYS A 41 -5.23 -13.57 18.65
N CYS A 42 -4.15 -12.81 18.68
CA CYS A 42 -3.64 -12.18 17.47
C CYS A 42 -3.13 -13.20 16.44
N GLU A 43 -2.36 -14.20 16.87
CA GLU A 43 -1.91 -15.30 16.02
C GLU A 43 -3.10 -16.03 15.39
N THR A 44 -4.18 -16.24 16.15
CA THR A 44 -5.42 -16.83 15.64
C THR A 44 -6.04 -15.96 14.54
N GLU A 45 -6.23 -14.66 14.78
CA GLU A 45 -6.81 -13.74 13.78
C GLU A 45 -5.92 -13.64 12.51
N ILE A 46 -4.59 -13.65 12.66
CA ILE A 46 -3.65 -13.64 11.51
C ILE A 46 -3.74 -14.94 10.71
N ASN A 47 -3.80 -16.08 11.39
CA ASN A 47 -3.90 -17.39 10.75
C ASN A 47 -5.23 -17.55 10.00
N GLU A 48 -6.34 -17.10 10.59
CA GLU A 48 -7.66 -17.08 9.95
C GLU A 48 -7.66 -16.17 8.71
N LEU A 49 -7.09 -14.97 8.82
CA LEU A 49 -6.95 -14.05 7.70
C LEU A 49 -6.12 -14.66 6.57
N SER A 50 -4.96 -15.22 6.90
CA SER A 50 -4.04 -15.85 5.94
C SER A 50 -4.69 -17.03 5.21
N ALA A 51 -5.40 -17.90 5.95
CA ALA A 51 -6.14 -19.01 5.37
C ALA A 51 -7.23 -18.52 4.40
N CYS A 52 -7.97 -17.48 4.77
CA CYS A 52 -9.01 -16.90 3.90
C CYS A 52 -8.41 -16.29 2.63
N LEU A 53 -7.39 -15.44 2.74
CA LEU A 53 -6.74 -14.82 1.57
C LEU A 53 -6.12 -15.87 0.63
N THR A 54 -5.55 -16.94 1.18
CA THR A 54 -5.01 -18.05 0.40
C THR A 54 -6.09 -18.78 -0.41
N VAL A 55 -7.29 -18.96 0.14
CA VAL A 55 -8.42 -19.58 -0.59
C VAL A 55 -8.84 -18.68 -1.75
N VAL A 56 -9.00 -17.38 -1.49
CA VAL A 56 -9.38 -16.39 -2.52
C VAL A 56 -8.34 -16.32 -3.64
N ALA A 57 -7.05 -16.32 -3.30
CA ALA A 57 -5.97 -16.30 -4.28
C ALA A 57 -5.96 -17.56 -5.17
N LYS A 58 -6.27 -18.73 -4.60
CA LYS A 58 -6.42 -19.98 -5.36
C LYS A 58 -7.63 -19.97 -6.29
N GLU A 59 -8.77 -19.45 -5.82
CA GLU A 59 -9.98 -19.32 -6.65
C GLU A 59 -9.79 -18.37 -7.83
N LEU A 60 -8.96 -17.33 -7.65
CA LEU A 60 -8.62 -16.36 -8.69
C LEU A 60 -7.48 -16.82 -9.63
N ASP A 61 -6.93 -18.03 -9.43
CA ASP A 61 -5.79 -18.58 -10.17
C ASP A 61 -4.59 -17.60 -10.22
N ILE A 62 -4.25 -17.01 -9.07
CA ILE A 62 -3.08 -16.13 -8.92
C ILE A 62 -1.81 -17.02 -8.86
N GLY A 63 -1.50 -17.70 -9.96
CA GLY A 63 -0.39 -18.66 -10.05
C GLY A 63 0.81 -18.18 -10.86
N SER A 64 0.66 -17.18 -11.73
CA SER A 64 1.75 -16.72 -12.60
C SER A 64 1.92 -15.20 -12.58
N GLN A 65 3.01 -14.77 -11.95
CA GLN A 65 3.45 -13.37 -11.84
C GLN A 65 3.96 -12.82 -13.18
N ASN A 66 3.13 -12.74 -14.20
CA ASN A 66 3.49 -11.99 -15.38
C ASN A 66 3.10 -10.53 -15.17
N ALA A 67 4.06 -9.60 -15.20
CA ALA A 67 3.78 -8.16 -15.16
C ALA A 67 2.79 -7.69 -16.24
N HIS A 68 2.56 -8.51 -17.28
CA HIS A 68 1.51 -8.36 -18.27
C HIS A 68 0.08 -8.47 -17.71
N SER A 69 -0.14 -9.15 -16.59
CA SER A 69 -1.45 -9.25 -15.94
C SER A 69 -1.90 -7.90 -15.36
N LEU A 70 -0.95 -7.06 -14.92
CA LEU A 70 -1.20 -5.72 -14.38
C LEU A 70 -1.76 -4.74 -15.42
N ILE A 71 -1.54 -4.98 -16.72
CA ILE A 71 -2.12 -4.17 -17.80
C ILE A 71 -3.41 -4.79 -18.36
N ASN A 72 -3.87 -5.92 -17.84
CA ASN A 72 -5.14 -6.50 -18.23
C ASN A 72 -6.24 -5.99 -17.30
N LYS A 73 -6.98 -4.96 -17.75
CA LYS A 73 -8.10 -4.36 -16.99
C LYS A 73 -9.08 -5.42 -16.48
N THR A 74 -9.52 -6.32 -17.35
CA THR A 74 -10.51 -7.36 -16.99
C THR A 74 -9.99 -8.29 -15.89
N TYR A 75 -8.74 -8.73 -16.01
CA TYR A 75 -8.10 -9.57 -15.00
C TYR A 75 -7.97 -8.83 -13.66
N MET A 76 -7.49 -7.58 -13.68
CA MET A 76 -7.35 -6.78 -12.47
C MET A 76 -8.70 -6.49 -11.79
N LEU A 77 -9.75 -6.23 -12.58
CA LEU A 77 -11.10 -6.04 -12.06
C LEU A 77 -11.67 -7.34 -11.44
N SER A 78 -11.42 -8.49 -12.06
CA SER A 78 -11.80 -9.79 -11.51
C SER A 78 -11.13 -10.05 -10.16
N MET A 79 -9.84 -9.73 -10.03
CA MET A 79 -9.14 -9.86 -8.75
C MET A 79 -9.69 -8.91 -7.69
N ILE A 80 -9.92 -7.64 -8.05
CA ILE A 80 -10.54 -6.65 -7.17
C ILE A 80 -11.90 -7.20 -6.67
N ASP A 81 -12.76 -7.66 -7.57
CA ASP A 81 -14.08 -8.19 -7.17
C ASP A 81 -13.98 -9.45 -6.29
N GLY A 82 -13.03 -10.34 -6.58
CA GLY A 82 -12.76 -11.51 -5.73
C GLY A 82 -12.37 -11.13 -4.31
N PHE A 83 -11.38 -10.26 -4.14
CA PHE A 83 -10.95 -9.80 -2.81
C PHE A 83 -11.99 -8.92 -2.09
N LYS A 84 -12.81 -8.17 -2.84
CA LYS A 84 -13.92 -7.39 -2.25
C LYS A 84 -14.97 -8.29 -1.62
N ASN A 85 -15.34 -9.35 -2.33
CA ASN A 85 -16.38 -10.29 -1.91
C ASN A 85 -15.87 -11.25 -0.83
N ALA A 86 -14.56 -11.45 -0.76
CA ALA A 86 -13.91 -12.15 0.32
C ALA A 86 -14.07 -11.40 1.64
N THR A 87 -14.92 -11.89 2.53
CA THR A 87 -15.11 -11.33 3.88
C THR A 87 -13.98 -11.75 4.83
N CYS A 88 -12.72 -11.72 4.38
CA CYS A 88 -11.57 -12.17 5.18
C CYS A 88 -11.25 -11.23 6.34
N PHE A 89 -11.58 -9.96 6.21
CA PHE A 89 -11.39 -8.95 7.25
C PHE A 89 -12.70 -8.76 8.03
N SER A 90 -12.92 -9.61 9.03
CA SER A 90 -13.94 -9.39 10.07
C SER A 90 -13.54 -8.23 11.00
N SER A 91 -14.35 -7.90 12.02
CA SER A 91 -14.04 -6.86 13.02
C SER A 91 -12.78 -7.23 13.81
N PRO A 92 -11.58 -6.72 13.45
CA PRO A 92 -10.34 -7.26 14.00
C PRO A 92 -10.09 -6.67 15.37
N ALA A 93 -9.75 -7.53 16.34
CA ALA A 93 -9.33 -7.06 17.65
C ALA A 93 -7.81 -6.86 17.71
N CYS A 94 -7.04 -7.68 16.98
CA CYS A 94 -5.59 -7.55 16.92
C CYS A 94 -5.16 -6.29 16.15
N THR A 95 -4.22 -5.53 16.74
CA THR A 95 -3.60 -4.35 16.11
C THR A 95 -2.93 -4.68 14.78
N GLU A 96 -2.22 -5.81 14.68
CA GLU A 96 -1.59 -6.23 13.42
C GLU A 96 -2.63 -6.49 12.32
N VAL A 97 -3.74 -7.15 12.65
CA VAL A 97 -4.84 -7.40 11.69
C VAL A 97 -5.56 -6.10 11.32
N LYS A 98 -5.70 -5.15 12.25
CA LYS A 98 -6.20 -3.79 11.94
C LYS A 98 -5.28 -3.06 10.96
N VAL A 99 -3.96 -3.19 11.11
CA VAL A 99 -2.99 -2.66 10.15
C VAL A 99 -3.16 -3.33 8.79
N LEU A 100 -3.16 -4.67 8.71
CA LEU A 100 -3.37 -5.42 7.46
C LEU A 100 -4.66 -4.98 6.78
N LYS A 101 -5.75 -4.87 7.53
CA LYS A 101 -7.04 -4.40 7.04
C LYS A 101 -6.95 -3.00 6.45
N TYR A 102 -6.29 -2.08 7.15
CA TYR A 102 -6.15 -0.70 6.68
C TYR A 102 -5.40 -0.62 5.34
N PHE A 103 -4.28 -1.35 5.22
CA PHE A 103 -3.51 -1.39 3.99
C PHE A 103 -4.27 -2.13 2.87
N HIS A 104 -4.96 -3.22 3.17
CA HIS A 104 -5.84 -3.90 2.22
C HIS A 104 -6.93 -2.97 1.67
N ASP A 105 -7.68 -2.29 2.55
CA ASP A 105 -8.73 -1.37 2.16
C ASP A 105 -8.18 -0.19 1.32
N ALA A 106 -6.94 0.22 1.61
CA ALA A 106 -6.25 1.24 0.84
C ALA A 106 -5.82 0.76 -0.56
N VAL A 107 -5.22 -0.43 -0.65
CA VAL A 107 -4.85 -1.07 -1.93
C VAL A 107 -6.10 -1.27 -2.78
N PHE A 108 -7.19 -1.74 -2.16
CA PHE A 108 -8.47 -1.91 -2.82
C PHE A 108 -9.05 -0.60 -3.35
N TYR A 109 -9.01 0.47 -2.56
CA TYR A 109 -9.42 1.81 -3.02
C TYR A 109 -8.58 2.28 -4.21
N ILE A 110 -7.25 2.15 -4.12
CA ILE A 110 -6.32 2.52 -5.20
C ILE A 110 -6.63 1.73 -6.46
N GLY A 111 -6.78 0.40 -6.33
CA GLY A 111 -7.11 -0.49 -7.44
C GLY A 111 -8.42 -0.11 -8.11
N ASN A 112 -9.48 0.19 -7.36
CA ASN A 112 -10.73 0.63 -7.98
C ASN A 112 -10.58 1.95 -8.73
N LYS A 113 -9.91 2.95 -8.14
CA LYS A 113 -9.69 4.24 -8.82
C LYS A 113 -8.88 4.07 -10.10
N VAL A 114 -7.82 3.28 -10.06
CA VAL A 114 -7.00 3.02 -11.25
C VAL A 114 -7.74 2.19 -12.28
N TYR A 115 -8.24 1.00 -11.92
CA TYR A 115 -8.74 0.03 -12.91
C TYR A 115 -10.18 0.25 -13.34
N ARG A 116 -11.05 0.85 -12.50
CA ARG A 116 -12.44 1.14 -12.88
C ARG A 116 -12.60 2.52 -13.50
N GLU A 117 -11.89 3.51 -12.97
CA GLU A 117 -12.18 4.92 -13.25
C GLU A 117 -11.09 5.64 -14.04
N GLY A 118 -9.82 5.20 -14.02
CA GLY A 118 -8.72 5.93 -14.68
C GLY A 118 -7.82 5.07 -15.56
N PHE A 119 -8.26 3.87 -15.93
CA PHE A 119 -7.39 2.86 -16.54
C PHE A 119 -6.99 3.25 -17.96
N GLU A 120 -7.97 3.76 -18.72
CA GLU A 120 -7.81 4.20 -20.10
C GLU A 120 -6.77 5.33 -20.18
N CYS A 121 -6.91 6.36 -19.35
CA CYS A 121 -5.95 7.45 -19.21
C CYS A 121 -4.57 6.94 -18.78
N MET A 122 -4.50 6.13 -17.72
CA MET A 122 -3.22 5.60 -17.23
C MET A 122 -2.49 4.82 -18.33
N THR A 123 -3.21 4.03 -19.12
CA THR A 123 -2.63 3.19 -20.17
C THR A 123 -2.20 4.03 -21.38
N LEU A 124 -3.03 5.00 -21.79
CA LEU A 124 -2.73 5.91 -22.88
C LEU A 124 -1.51 6.80 -22.57
N GLU A 125 -1.47 7.34 -21.36
CA GLU A 125 -0.51 8.35 -20.93
C GLU A 125 0.66 7.78 -20.12
N PHE A 126 0.83 6.45 -20.05
CA PHE A 126 1.82 5.81 -19.18
C PHE A 126 3.23 6.43 -19.28
N SER A 127 3.70 6.63 -20.51
CA SER A 127 5.00 7.24 -20.80
C SER A 127 5.04 8.72 -20.39
N SER A 128 3.98 9.47 -20.69
CA SER A 128 3.84 10.88 -20.33
C SER A 128 3.84 11.09 -18.82
N ILE A 129 3.14 10.24 -18.05
CA ILE A 129 3.11 10.30 -16.58
C ILE A 129 4.53 10.26 -16.01
N THR A 130 5.35 9.30 -16.43
CA THR A 130 6.71 9.16 -15.92
C THR A 130 7.61 10.34 -16.30
N THR A 131 7.49 10.81 -17.54
CA THR A 131 8.28 11.94 -18.05
C THR A 131 7.86 13.26 -17.40
N ASN A 132 6.57 13.48 -17.23
CA ASN A 132 6.02 14.66 -16.59
C ASN A 132 6.35 14.67 -15.09
N ALA A 133 6.25 13.54 -14.40
CA ALA A 133 6.66 13.41 -13.00
C ALA A 133 8.14 13.76 -12.81
N GLN A 134 9.03 13.28 -13.68
CA GLN A 134 10.44 13.64 -13.63
C GLN A 134 10.66 15.14 -13.83
N LYS A 135 10.07 15.74 -14.88
CA LYS A 135 10.17 17.19 -15.14
C LYS A 135 9.64 18.04 -13.98
N CYS A 136 8.52 17.62 -13.41
CA CYS A 136 7.91 18.28 -12.25
C CYS A 136 8.81 18.19 -11.02
N TYR A 137 9.38 17.01 -10.75
CA TYR A 137 10.36 16.83 -9.67
C TYR A 137 11.57 17.74 -9.86
N GLU A 138 12.20 17.73 -11.04
CA GLU A 138 13.35 18.58 -11.36
C GLU A 138 13.04 20.06 -11.14
N LYS A 139 11.88 20.54 -11.61
CA LYS A 139 11.43 21.93 -11.42
C LYS A 139 11.17 22.30 -9.96
N MET A 140 10.61 21.38 -9.17
CA MET A 140 10.34 21.62 -7.74
C MET A 140 11.63 21.60 -6.91
N VAL A 141 12.61 20.77 -7.30
CA VAL A 141 13.86 20.52 -6.58
C VAL A 141 14.99 21.46 -7.02
N SER A 142 14.90 22.06 -8.22
CA SER A 142 15.81 23.11 -8.68
C SER A 142 15.66 24.41 -7.90
N ASN A 143 14.52 24.63 -7.24
CA ASN A 143 14.39 25.65 -6.22
C ASN A 143 15.20 25.17 -5.00
N GLU A 144 16.21 25.93 -4.57
CA GLU A 144 17.36 25.52 -3.75
C GLU A 144 17.07 24.94 -2.34
N GLU A 145 15.83 24.63 -1.98
CA GLU A 145 15.41 24.24 -0.64
C GLU A 145 14.99 22.75 -0.53
N LYS A 146 15.85 21.85 -1.02
CA LYS A 146 15.61 20.38 -1.02
C LYS A 146 15.22 19.82 0.35
N SER A 147 15.69 20.43 1.43
CA SER A 147 15.54 19.94 2.81
C SER A 147 14.28 20.44 3.53
N GLN A 148 13.52 21.38 2.96
CA GLN A 148 12.38 21.97 3.67
C GLN A 148 11.07 21.21 3.44
N PHE A 149 10.94 20.48 2.33
CA PHE A 149 9.72 19.76 2.00
C PHE A 149 9.71 18.36 2.61
N SER A 150 8.61 18.00 3.28
CA SER A 150 8.38 16.59 3.59
C SER A 150 8.33 15.78 2.29
N LEU A 151 8.80 14.53 2.33
CA LEU A 151 8.72 13.62 1.18
C LEU A 151 7.29 13.55 0.62
N SER A 152 6.30 13.57 1.51
CA SER A 152 4.90 13.54 1.11
C SER A 152 4.39 14.80 0.44
N PHE A 153 4.84 15.98 0.89
CA PHE A 153 4.54 17.24 0.23
C PHE A 153 5.11 17.24 -1.19
N LEU A 154 6.38 16.82 -1.32
CA LEU A 154 7.04 16.73 -2.62
C LEU A 154 6.33 15.75 -3.55
N MET A 155 5.98 14.54 -3.08
CA MET A 155 5.28 13.55 -3.90
C MET A 155 3.89 14.03 -4.34
N ARG A 156 3.14 14.74 -3.48
CA ARG A 156 1.84 15.33 -3.87
C ARG A 156 2.01 16.40 -4.93
N GLY A 157 2.95 17.33 -4.75
CA GLY A 157 3.19 18.39 -5.74
C GLY A 157 3.67 17.84 -7.08
N VAL A 158 4.54 16.82 -7.07
CA VAL A 158 4.97 16.14 -8.29
C VAL A 158 3.80 15.44 -8.98
N ALA A 159 2.96 14.74 -8.22
CA ALA A 159 1.76 14.10 -8.77
C ALA A 159 0.81 15.14 -9.38
N ASP A 160 0.42 16.17 -8.63
CA ASP A 160 -0.49 17.21 -9.10
C ASP A 160 0.05 17.91 -10.37
N CYS A 161 1.34 18.22 -10.40
CA CYS A 161 2.00 18.77 -11.58
C CYS A 161 1.98 17.79 -12.76
N ALA A 162 2.34 16.51 -12.55
CA ALA A 162 2.41 15.52 -13.61
C ALA A 162 1.04 15.24 -14.23
N PHE A 163 0.01 15.14 -13.38
CA PHE A 163 -1.38 14.89 -13.79
C PHE A 163 -1.99 16.10 -14.53
N SER A 164 -1.57 17.33 -14.21
CA SER A 164 -2.02 18.53 -14.93
C SER A 164 -1.60 18.61 -16.40
N HIS A 165 -0.62 17.79 -16.80
CA HIS A 165 -0.08 17.73 -18.15
C HIS A 165 -0.58 16.53 -18.97
N LEU A 166 -1.53 15.75 -18.46
CA LEU A 166 -2.11 14.62 -19.17
C LEU A 166 -3.23 15.06 -20.10
N VAL A 167 -3.33 14.41 -21.27
CA VAL A 167 -4.43 14.62 -22.21
C VAL A 167 -5.47 13.52 -21.98
N CYS A 168 -6.25 13.67 -20.92
CA CYS A 168 -7.26 12.70 -20.49
C CYS A 168 -8.59 13.37 -20.11
N PRO A 169 -9.69 12.60 -20.06
CA PRO A 169 -10.94 13.07 -19.46
C PRO A 169 -10.74 13.54 -18.00
N PRO A 170 -11.39 14.64 -17.56
CA PRO A 170 -11.20 15.19 -16.22
C PRO A 170 -11.55 14.24 -15.06
N ASP A 171 -12.53 13.37 -15.25
CA ASP A 171 -12.93 12.33 -14.31
C ASP A 171 -11.85 11.27 -14.13
N GLU A 172 -11.21 10.83 -15.21
CA GLU A 172 -10.08 9.89 -15.15
C GLU A 172 -8.86 10.51 -14.45
N ILE A 173 -8.53 11.77 -14.76
CA ILE A 173 -7.47 12.52 -14.07
C ILE A 173 -7.77 12.59 -12.57
N THR A 174 -9.02 12.90 -12.21
CA THR A 174 -9.46 12.98 -10.81
C THR A 174 -9.32 11.64 -10.10
N ALA A 175 -9.68 10.53 -10.76
CA ALA A 175 -9.52 9.19 -10.23
C ALA A 175 -8.04 8.84 -9.99
N LEU A 176 -7.16 9.09 -10.96
CA LEU A 176 -5.73 8.83 -10.85
C LEU A 176 -5.06 9.70 -9.77
N MET A 177 -5.44 10.98 -9.67
CA MET A 177 -4.98 11.85 -8.59
C MET A 177 -5.44 11.35 -7.22
N SER A 178 -6.67 10.85 -7.11
CA SER A 178 -7.19 10.28 -5.86
C SER A 178 -6.42 9.02 -5.45
N ALA A 179 -6.11 8.15 -6.42
CA ALA A 179 -5.25 6.98 -6.20
C ALA A 179 -3.84 7.39 -5.75
N ALA A 180 -3.20 8.34 -6.45
CA ALA A 180 -1.88 8.83 -6.12
C ALA A 180 -1.82 9.45 -4.72
N LYS A 181 -2.81 10.28 -4.35
CA LYS A 181 -2.91 10.85 -3.00
C LYS A 181 -3.05 9.77 -1.93
N LYS A 182 -3.80 8.69 -2.21
CA LYS A 182 -3.91 7.55 -1.29
C LYS A 182 -2.58 6.81 -1.15
N VAL A 183 -1.82 6.63 -2.23
CA VAL A 183 -0.45 6.07 -2.18
C VAL A 183 0.47 6.94 -1.33
N VAL A 184 0.48 8.26 -1.56
CA VAL A 184 1.30 9.17 -0.74
C VAL A 184 0.93 9.08 0.74
N LYS A 185 -0.37 8.99 1.05
CA LYS A 185 -0.83 8.82 2.43
C LYS A 185 -0.36 7.50 3.07
N LEU A 186 -0.31 6.41 2.30
CA LEU A 186 0.28 5.15 2.79
C LEU A 186 1.77 5.32 3.10
N MET A 187 2.50 6.02 2.22
CA MET A 187 3.92 6.31 2.44
C MET A 187 4.16 7.19 3.67
N GLU A 188 3.27 8.15 3.93
CA GLU A 188 3.35 9.01 5.13
C GLU A 188 3.30 8.20 6.42
N PHE A 189 2.62 7.05 6.47
CA PHE A 189 2.57 6.24 7.69
C PHE A 189 3.87 5.52 8.01
N PHE A 190 4.76 5.29 7.03
CA PHE A 190 6.09 4.76 7.31
C PHE A 190 7.02 5.81 7.92
N ASP A 191 6.82 7.07 7.54
CA ASP A 191 7.54 8.22 8.11
C ASP A 191 6.96 8.63 9.48
N LYS A 192 5.63 8.59 9.61
CA LYS A 192 4.86 9.00 10.79
C LYS A 192 3.85 7.93 11.21
N PRO A 193 4.31 6.83 11.85
CA PRO A 193 3.43 5.72 12.25
C PRO A 193 2.34 6.15 13.25
N ASP A 194 2.57 7.21 14.03
CA ASP A 194 1.56 7.76 14.96
C ASP A 194 0.24 8.11 14.28
N MET A 195 0.29 8.64 13.05
CA MET A 195 -0.90 8.96 12.28
C MET A 195 -1.67 7.71 11.85
N LEU A 196 -0.98 6.58 11.67
CA LEU A 196 -1.63 5.30 11.39
C LEU A 196 -2.35 4.81 12.64
N TYR A 197 -1.71 4.87 13.81
CA TYR A 197 -2.28 4.40 15.06
C TYR A 197 -3.54 5.14 15.46
N GLU A 198 -3.56 6.46 15.31
CA GLU A 198 -4.77 7.28 15.47
C GLU A 198 -5.85 6.81 14.50
N LYS A 199 -5.48 6.53 13.23
CA LYS A 199 -6.43 6.15 12.20
C LYS A 199 -7.05 4.77 12.42
N ILE A 200 -6.31 3.82 12.99
CA ILE A 200 -6.78 2.47 13.32
C ILE A 200 -7.27 2.35 14.78
N GLN A 201 -7.33 3.46 15.51
CA GLN A 201 -7.81 3.54 16.90
C GLN A 201 -7.07 2.57 17.84
N THR A 202 -5.74 2.61 17.78
CA THR A 202 -4.83 1.77 18.58
C THR A 202 -3.77 2.65 19.26
N SER A 203 -3.15 2.19 20.34
CA SER A 203 -2.04 2.92 20.97
C SER A 203 -0.70 2.51 20.36
N ILE A 204 0.26 3.46 20.34
CA ILE A 204 1.65 3.23 19.89
C ILE A 204 2.30 2.03 20.61
N SER A 205 1.94 1.80 21.87
CA SER A 205 2.47 0.70 22.68
C SER A 205 2.05 -0.70 22.21
N GLN A 206 1.11 -0.83 21.26
CA GLN A 206 0.58 -2.12 20.83
C GLN A 206 1.34 -2.71 19.63
N ILE A 207 2.09 -1.92 18.88
CA ILE A 207 2.91 -2.41 17.75
C ILE A 207 4.13 -1.50 17.55
N SER A 208 5.32 -2.09 17.50
CA SER A 208 6.55 -1.35 17.23
C SER A 208 6.64 -0.95 15.75
N LYS A 209 7.54 0.00 15.43
CA LYS A 209 7.79 0.39 14.02
C LYS A 209 8.29 -0.79 13.19
N GLU A 210 9.12 -1.64 13.77
CA GLU A 210 9.66 -2.85 13.16
C GLU A 210 8.55 -3.87 12.88
N GLN A 211 7.67 -4.09 13.85
CA GLN A 211 6.50 -4.95 13.68
C GLN A 211 5.55 -4.39 12.61
N LEU A 212 5.34 -3.07 12.56
CA LEU A 212 4.56 -2.43 11.52
C LEU A 212 5.14 -2.72 10.11
N ILE A 213 6.45 -2.58 9.93
CA ILE A 213 7.12 -2.90 8.66
C ILE A 213 6.92 -4.38 8.31
N GLN A 214 7.07 -5.28 9.29
CA GLN A 214 6.88 -6.71 9.08
C GLN A 214 5.45 -7.05 8.68
N VAL A 215 4.45 -6.47 9.35
CA VAL A 215 3.04 -6.65 9.03
C VAL A 215 2.74 -6.18 7.61
N VAL A 216 3.26 -5.02 7.18
CA VAL A 216 3.06 -4.55 5.81
C VAL A 216 3.76 -5.42 4.79
N ASN A 217 4.96 -5.92 5.09
CA ASN A 217 5.64 -6.90 4.24
C ASN A 217 4.84 -8.19 4.10
N ASN A 218 4.24 -8.68 5.18
CA ASN A 218 3.40 -9.87 5.14
C ASN A 218 2.16 -9.65 4.27
N LEU A 219 1.58 -8.46 4.22
CA LEU A 219 0.49 -8.17 3.28
C LEU A 219 0.94 -8.37 1.83
N ALA A 220 2.15 -7.96 1.47
CA ALA A 220 2.67 -8.18 0.11
C ALA A 220 2.71 -9.68 -0.24
N TYR A 221 3.10 -10.54 0.71
CA TYR A 221 3.06 -12.00 0.53
C TYR A 221 1.65 -12.62 0.56
N LEU A 222 0.69 -11.99 1.24
CA LEU A 222 -0.68 -12.50 1.35
C LEU A 222 -1.57 -12.08 0.18
N THR A 223 -1.18 -11.05 -0.57
CA THR A 223 -1.98 -10.50 -1.67
C THR A 223 -1.38 -10.79 -3.06
N PHE A 224 -0.13 -11.27 -3.15
CA PHE A 224 0.64 -11.50 -4.39
C PHE A 224 1.52 -12.76 -4.31
#